data_AF-A0A3A4K2G8-F1
#
_entry.id   AF-A0A3A4K2G8-F1
#
_cell.length_a   1.000
_cell.length_b   1.000
_cell.length_c   1.000
_cell.angle_alpha   90.00
_cell.angle_beta   90.00
_cell.angle_gamma   90.00
#
_symmetry.space_group_name_H-M   'P 1'
#
loop_
_entity.id
_entity.type
_entity.pdbx_description
1 polymer ?
#
loop_
_entity_poly.entity_id
_entity_poly.type
_entity_poly.pdbx_seq_one_letter_code
_entity_poly.pdbx_strand_id
1 'polypeptide(L)'
;MRSLFMSLLAIALAGWLVVACVTAGARPDASRLAAAKCGACHLIPQPGALDDARFDKVMEKHRRRAPLSEEQKVMLREYLSGQENGSHSTGNDKDTSL
;
A
#
# COMPACT_ATOMS: atom_id res chain seq x y z
N MET A 1 -29.38 -19.07 -45.67
CA MET A 1 -28.33 -19.54 -44.74
C MET A 1 -27.23 -18.48 -44.60
N ARG A 2 -27.54 -17.29 -44.08
CA ARG A 2 -26.62 -16.13 -44.00
C ARG A 2 -26.87 -15.35 -42.70
N SER A 3 -26.94 -16.02 -41.56
CA SER A 3 -27.38 -15.36 -40.31
C SER A 3 -26.73 -15.88 -39.01
N LEU A 4 -25.59 -16.58 -39.07
CA LEU A 4 -24.94 -17.15 -37.87
C LEU A 4 -23.53 -16.62 -37.57
N PHE A 5 -23.03 -15.61 -38.30
CA PHE A 5 -21.69 -15.04 -38.06
C PHE A 5 -21.71 -13.73 -37.24
N MET A 6 -22.86 -13.31 -36.74
CA MET A 6 -23.06 -11.99 -36.14
C MET A 6 -23.25 -12.05 -34.61
N SER A 7 -22.58 -12.97 -33.92
CA SER A 7 -22.67 -13.10 -32.45
C SER A 7 -21.36 -13.49 -31.75
N LEU A 8 -20.22 -13.37 -32.43
CA LEU A 8 -18.89 -13.60 -31.80
C LEU A 8 -18.12 -12.30 -31.51
N LEU A 9 -18.61 -11.13 -31.97
CA LEU A 9 -17.90 -9.86 -31.78
C LEU A 9 -18.17 -9.16 -30.44
N ALA A 10 -19.13 -9.66 -29.63
CA ALA A 10 -19.55 -9.00 -28.39
C ALA A 10 -18.69 -9.36 -27.16
N ILE A 11 -17.86 -10.41 -27.23
CA ILE A 11 -17.07 -10.87 -26.09
C ILE A 11 -15.68 -10.18 -26.05
N ALA A 12 -15.27 -9.47 -27.10
CA ALA A 12 -13.97 -8.82 -27.16
C ALA A 12 -13.86 -7.49 -26.38
N LEU A 13 -14.97 -6.93 -25.89
CA LEU A 13 -14.99 -5.64 -25.16
C LEU A 13 -14.96 -5.78 -23.63
N ALA A 14 -15.04 -7.00 -23.09
CA ALA A 14 -15.03 -7.23 -21.64
C ALA A 14 -13.63 -7.56 -21.06
N GLY A 15 -12.56 -7.40 -21.85
CA GLY A 15 -11.21 -7.87 -21.48
C GLY A 15 -10.25 -6.83 -20.90
N TRP A 16 -10.66 -5.56 -20.74
CA TRP A 16 -9.74 -4.44 -20.46
C TRP A 16 -9.96 -3.73 -19.11
N LEU A 17 -10.51 -4.42 -18.10
CA LEU A 17 -10.77 -3.81 -16.78
C LEU A 17 -10.07 -4.46 -15.59
N VAL A 18 -9.01 -5.25 -15.81
CA VAL A 18 -8.28 -5.91 -14.71
C VAL A 18 -6.76 -5.75 -14.86
N VAL A 19 -6.29 -4.51 -15.04
CA VAL A 19 -4.86 -4.20 -14.94
C VAL A 19 -4.69 -2.93 -14.12
N ALA A 20 -4.68 -3.06 -12.80
CA ALA A 20 -3.97 -2.19 -11.84
C ALA A 20 -4.37 -2.57 -10.41
N CYS A 21 -4.24 -3.84 -10.04
CA CYS A 21 -4.24 -4.20 -8.63
C CYS A 21 -3.03 -5.07 -8.36
N VAL A 22 -2.32 -4.70 -7.29
CA VAL A 22 -1.28 -5.48 -6.61
C VAL A 22 0.09 -5.44 -7.29
N THR A 23 0.78 -4.32 -7.08
CA THR A 23 2.20 -4.38 -6.70
C THR A 23 2.34 -3.76 -5.30
N ALA A 24 1.73 -4.43 -4.32
CA ALA A 24 1.91 -4.18 -2.89
C ALA A 24 3.23 -4.80 -2.41
N GLY A 25 4.33 -4.48 -3.09
CA GLY A 25 5.66 -4.71 -2.54
C GLY A 25 5.92 -3.62 -1.52
N ALA A 26 6.24 -3.98 -0.28
CA ALA A 26 6.72 -3.05 0.74
C ALA A 26 7.77 -2.12 0.10
N ARG A 27 7.38 -0.86 -0.16
CA ARG A 27 8.17 0.00 -1.03
C ARG A 27 9.48 0.31 -0.31
N PRO A 28 10.65 -0.08 -0.86
CA PRO A 28 11.94 0.28 -0.26
C PRO A 28 12.11 1.81 -0.12
N ASP A 29 11.26 2.58 -0.78
CA ASP A 29 11.18 4.03 -0.70
C ASP A 29 10.60 4.54 0.63
N ALA A 30 9.68 3.83 1.29
CA ALA A 30 9.01 4.35 2.49
C ALA A 30 9.94 4.37 3.71
N SER A 31 10.73 3.32 3.92
CA SER A 31 11.73 3.28 4.99
C SER A 31 12.85 4.30 4.77
N ARG A 32 13.31 4.45 3.52
CA ARG A 32 14.29 5.49 3.14
C ARG A 32 13.73 6.89 3.31
N LEU A 33 12.47 7.11 2.94
CA LEU A 33 11.77 8.37 3.14
C LEU A 33 11.63 8.70 4.62
N ALA A 34 11.27 7.73 5.46
CA ALA A 34 11.21 7.88 6.91
C ALA A 34 12.59 8.24 7.47
N ALA A 35 13.64 7.55 7.04
CA ALA A 35 15.03 7.86 7.40
C ALA A 35 15.39 9.31 7.07
N ALA A 36 15.10 9.75 5.83
CA ALA A 36 15.45 11.08 5.35
C ALA A 36 14.63 12.21 5.99
N LYS A 37 13.34 11.98 6.25
CA LYS A 37 12.41 13.02 6.74
C LYS A 37 12.25 13.06 8.25
N CYS A 38 12.35 11.91 8.91
CA CYS A 38 12.06 11.77 10.34
C CYS A 38 13.32 11.49 11.17
N GLY A 39 14.38 10.94 10.58
CA GLY A 39 15.62 10.57 11.28
C GLY A 39 16.55 11.73 11.62
N ALA A 40 16.29 12.94 11.10
CA ALA A 40 17.18 14.09 11.30
C ALA A 40 17.14 14.67 12.72
N CYS A 41 16.01 14.53 13.42
CA CYS A 41 15.78 15.18 14.71
C CYS A 41 15.77 14.20 15.90
N HIS A 42 15.37 12.96 15.66
CA HIS A 42 15.25 11.93 16.69
C HIS A 42 15.17 10.54 16.04
N LEU A 43 15.23 9.51 16.88
CA LEU A 43 15.00 8.14 16.43
C LEU A 43 13.59 8.00 15.84
N ILE A 44 13.50 7.24 14.75
CA ILE A 44 12.23 7.00 14.05
C ILE A 44 11.49 5.88 14.78
N PRO A 45 10.18 6.01 15.01
CA PRO A 45 9.38 4.90 15.51
C PRO A 45 9.51 3.66 14.62
N GLN A 46 9.41 2.48 15.22
CA GLN A 46 9.35 1.23 14.45
C GLN A 46 8.13 1.23 13.52
N PRO A 47 8.18 0.52 12.38
CA PRO A 47 6.99 0.29 11.55
C PRO A 47 5.85 -0.31 12.37
N GLY A 48 4.62 0.15 12.15
CA GLY A 48 3.45 -0.28 12.93
C GLY A 48 3.36 0.28 14.35
N ALA A 49 4.28 1.15 14.79
CA ALA A 49 4.25 1.69 16.15
C ALA A 49 3.21 2.81 16.36
N LEU A 50 2.66 3.37 15.29
CA LEU A 50 1.65 4.43 15.34
C LEU A 50 0.30 3.89 14.87
N ASP A 51 -0.80 4.27 15.51
CA ASP A 51 -2.11 4.16 14.89
C ASP A 51 -2.36 5.39 13.99
N ASP A 52 -3.38 5.32 13.13
CA ASP A 52 -3.68 6.40 12.18
C ASP A 52 -3.97 7.75 12.86
N ALA A 53 -4.68 7.74 13.99
CA ALA A 53 -5.01 8.95 14.72
C ALA A 53 -3.77 9.60 15.34
N ARG A 54 -2.82 8.81 15.82
CA ARG A 54 -1.52 9.27 16.32
C ARG A 54 -0.65 9.77 15.18
N PHE A 55 -0.65 9.08 14.03
CA PHE A 55 0.07 9.52 12.84
C PHE A 55 -0.35 10.94 12.44
N ASP A 56 -1.66 11.20 12.35
CA ASP A 56 -2.19 12.53 12.02
C ASP A 56 -1.74 13.62 13.00
N LYS A 57 -1.79 13.34 14.30
CA LYS A 57 -1.31 14.27 15.33
C LYS A 57 0.19 14.55 15.19
N VAL A 58 0.99 13.54 14.87
CA VAL A 58 2.45 13.72 14.64
C VAL A 58 2.69 14.57 13.40
N MET A 59 2.00 14.31 12.29
CA MET A 59 2.15 15.06 11.04
C MET A 59 1.75 16.53 11.23
N GLU A 60 0.65 16.82 11.93
CA GLU A 60 0.24 18.20 12.22
C GLU A 60 1.27 18.91 13.11
N LYS A 61 1.78 18.24 14.16
CA LYS A 61 2.82 18.80 15.04
C LYS A 61 4.11 19.16 14.28
N HIS A 62 4.46 18.38 13.25
CA HIS A 62 5.73 18.52 12.53
C HIS A 62 5.59 19.22 11.16
N ARG A 63 4.38 19.61 10.74
CA ARG A 63 4.09 20.13 9.39
C ARG A 63 5.01 21.26 8.91
N ARG A 64 5.47 22.11 9.84
CA ARG A 64 6.36 23.25 9.53
C ARG A 64 7.84 22.88 9.47
N ARG A 65 8.25 21.81 10.15
CA ARG A 65 9.65 21.38 10.28
C ARG A 65 10.01 20.30 9.27
N ALA A 66 9.06 19.43 8.95
CA ALA A 66 9.20 18.37 7.97
C ALA A 66 8.08 18.50 6.94
N PRO A 67 8.21 19.39 5.95
CA PRO A 67 7.24 19.47 4.87
C PRO A 67 7.29 18.20 4.03
N LEU A 68 6.10 17.64 3.80
CA LEU A 68 5.86 16.41 3.05
C LEU A 68 4.81 16.68 1.97
N SER A 69 5.00 16.13 0.78
CA SER A 69 3.91 16.04 -0.20
C SER A 69 2.83 15.08 0.29
N GLU A 70 1.62 15.17 -0.28
CA GLU A 70 0.54 14.23 0.07
C GLU A 70 0.93 12.78 -0.23
N GLU A 71 1.62 12.52 -1.34
CA GLU A 71 2.17 11.20 -1.68
C GLU A 71 3.14 10.68 -0.60
N GLN A 72 4.01 11.56 -0.09
CA GLN A 72 4.93 11.21 1.00
C GLN A 72 4.21 10.91 2.31
N LYS A 73 3.15 11.64 2.62
CA LYS A 73 2.32 11.37 3.81
C LYS A 73 1.64 10.03 3.71
N VAL A 74 1.09 9.67 2.55
CA VAL A 74 0.47 8.36 2.32
C VAL A 74 1.48 7.24 2.52
N MET A 75 2.66 7.33 1.89
CA MET A 75 3.72 6.32 2.04
C MET A 75 4.18 6.16 3.49
N LEU A 76 4.34 7.27 4.23
CA LEU A 76 4.74 7.22 5.63
C LEU A 76 3.63 6.70 6.54
N ARG A 77 2.36 6.96 6.21
CA ARG A 77 1.21 6.43 6.95
C ARG A 77 1.18 4.91 6.84
N GLU A 78 1.21 4.37 5.63
CA GLU A 78 1.21 2.92 5.42
C GLU A 78 2.36 2.24 6.18
N TYR A 79 3.56 2.82 6.09
CA TYR A 79 4.76 2.29 6.74
C TYR A 79 4.74 2.39 8.28
N LEU A 80 4.43 3.55 8.84
CA LEU A 80 4.47 3.76 10.29
C LEU A 80 3.21 3.24 11.01
N SER A 81 2.09 3.14 10.30
CA SER A 81 0.88 2.51 10.82
C SER A 81 0.87 0.99 10.70
N GLY A 82 1.82 0.39 9.98
CA GLY A 82 1.86 -1.06 9.79
C GLY A 82 0.69 -1.57 8.94
N GLN A 83 0.04 -0.66 8.20
CA GLN A 83 -0.91 -1.01 7.15
C GLN A 83 -0.11 -1.46 5.93
N GLU A 84 0.64 -2.55 6.08
CA GLU A 84 1.16 -3.26 4.92
C GLU A 84 -0.08 -3.80 4.20
N ASN A 85 -0.47 -3.13 3.12
CA ASN A 85 -1.59 -3.51 2.26
C ASN A 85 -1.60 -5.03 2.08
N GLY A 86 -2.55 -5.71 2.73
CA GLY A 86 -2.57 -7.15 2.99
C GLY A 86 -2.33 -8.02 1.76
N SER A 87 -1.07 -8.20 1.40
CA SER A 87 -0.61 -9.29 0.56
C SER A 87 -0.34 -10.48 1.46
N HIS A 88 -1.40 -11.27 1.64
CA HIS A 88 -1.31 -12.72 1.57
C HIS A 88 -0.40 -13.42 2.60
N SER A 89 -0.88 -13.54 3.84
CA SER A 89 -0.68 -14.81 4.56
C SER A 89 -1.68 -15.83 4.01
N THR A 90 -1.44 -16.37 2.82
CA THR A 90 -2.01 -17.66 2.43
C THR A 90 -1.29 -18.75 3.19
N GLY A 91 -2.05 -19.47 4.02
CA GLY A 91 -1.93 -20.89 4.31
C GLY A 91 -0.53 -21.47 4.46
N ASN A 92 -0.13 -21.76 5.69
CA ASN A 92 0.61 -23.00 5.97
C ASN A 92 0.49 -23.38 7.45
N ASP A 93 -0.71 -23.30 8.01
CA ASP A 93 -1.01 -24.10 9.19
C ASP A 93 -1.36 -25.49 8.69
N LYS A 94 -0.29 -26.28 8.56
CA LYS A 94 -0.33 -27.70 8.33
C LYS A 94 -1.17 -28.33 9.46
N ASP A 95 -2.37 -28.76 9.13
CA ASP A 95 -2.99 -29.95 9.70
C ASP A 95 -2.01 -31.11 9.48
N THR A 96 -1.06 -31.27 10.39
CA THR A 96 -0.33 -32.53 10.55
C THR A 96 -0.91 -33.19 11.79
N SER A 97 -1.94 -33.99 11.53
CA SER A 97 -2.33 -35.12 12.37
C SER A 97 -1.09 -35.80 12.94
N LEU A 98 -1.13 -36.08 14.25
CA LEU A 98 -0.80 -37.39 14.84
C LEU A 98 -1.35 -37.42 16.27
#